data_AF-A0A1E4HUK1-F1
#
_entry.id   AF-A0A1E4HUK1-F1
#
_cell.length_a   1.000
_cell.length_b   1.000
_cell.length_c   1.000
_cell.angle_alpha   90.00
_cell.angle_beta   90.00
_cell.angle_gamma   90.00
#
_symmetry.space_group_name_H-M   'P 1'
#
loop_
_entity.id
_entity.type
_entity.pdbx_description
1 polymer ?
#
loop_
_entity_poly.entity_id
_entity_poly.type
_entity_poly.pdbx_seq_one_letter_code
_entity_poly.pdbx_strand_id
1 'polypeptide(L)'
;MTAPEPDAAADQLDEAARLFGTYAGELREALTSVRALVADVAADWPDPTGAAWVDRADLLRRDLDRHVDDAADLAARATRAAADPASGPLLAGTDARRVEPGTGMRIATLPER
;
A
#
# COMPACT_ATOMS: atom_id res chain seq x y z
N MET A 1 9.30 -4.98 24.27
CA MET A 1 8.79 -4.05 23.26
C MET A 1 7.34 -3.77 23.59
N THR A 2 7.05 -2.62 24.18
CA THR A 2 5.69 -2.12 24.42
C THR A 2 5.09 -1.68 23.08
N ALA A 3 3.84 -2.06 22.80
CA ALA A 3 3.14 -1.58 21.61
C ALA A 3 3.00 -0.05 21.69
N PRO A 4 3.17 0.68 20.56
CA PRO A 4 3.00 2.13 20.55
C PRO A 4 1.58 2.51 20.97
N GLU A 5 1.43 3.65 21.64
CA GLU A 5 0.11 4.22 21.90
C GLU A 5 -0.62 4.48 20.57
N PRO A 6 -1.96 4.30 20.52
CA PRO A 6 -2.73 4.34 19.28
C PRO A 6 -2.53 5.62 18.46
N ASP A 7 -2.36 6.77 19.10
CA ASP A 7 -2.06 8.04 18.43
C ASP A 7 -0.69 8.01 17.74
N ALA A 8 0.33 7.45 18.40
CA ALA A 8 1.66 7.29 17.81
C ALA A 8 1.67 6.29 16.63
N ALA A 9 0.78 5.29 16.63
CA ALA A 9 0.63 4.37 15.50
C ALA A 9 -0.07 5.03 14.31
N ALA A 10 -1.06 5.89 14.56
CA ALA A 10 -1.73 6.67 13.52
C ALA A 10 -0.77 7.67 12.85
N ASP A 11 0.06 8.38 13.64
CA ASP A 11 1.08 9.31 13.13
C ASP A 11 2.12 8.59 12.26
N GLN A 12 2.54 7.38 12.65
CA GLN A 12 3.47 6.57 11.86
C GLN A 12 2.86 6.13 10.53
N LEU A 13 1.56 5.80 10.51
CA LEU A 13 0.84 5.44 9.29
C LEU A 13 0.67 6.64 8.36
N ASP A 14 0.39 7.82 8.90
CA ASP A 14 0.29 9.05 8.12
C ASP A 14 1.63 9.45 7.50
N GLU A 15 2.71 9.38 8.28
CA GLU A 15 4.06 9.66 7.78
C GLU A 15 4.49 8.63 6.72
N ALA A 16 4.20 7.35 6.92
CA ALA A 16 4.45 6.32 5.91
C ALA A 16 3.66 6.59 4.62
N ALA A 17 2.37 6.95 4.72
CA ALA A 17 1.54 7.31 3.56
C ALA A 17 2.11 8.52 2.80
N ARG A 18 2.59 9.53 3.53
CA ARG A 18 3.25 10.72 2.94
C ARG A 18 4.54 10.36 2.19
N LEU A 19 5.38 9.51 2.77
CA LEU A 19 6.61 9.03 2.15
C LEU A 19 6.31 8.21 0.88
N PHE A 20 5.35 7.28 0.95
CA PHE A 20 4.92 6.52 -0.24
C PHE A 20 4.38 7.43 -1.33
N GLY A 21 3.60 8.46 -0.99
CA GLY A 21 3.13 9.46 -1.95
C GLY A 21 4.27 10.23 -2.63
N THR A 22 5.33 10.53 -1.89
CA THR A 22 6.52 11.22 -2.43
C THR A 22 7.26 10.31 -3.42
N TYR A 23 7.60 9.07 -3.01
CA TYR A 23 8.29 8.10 -3.88
C TYR A 23 7.47 7.73 -5.11
N ALA A 24 6.14 7.66 -4.98
CA ALA A 24 5.22 7.48 -6.09
C ALA A 24 5.32 8.61 -7.12
N GLY A 25 5.38 9.87 -6.66
CA GLY A 25 5.59 11.02 -7.52
C GLY A 25 6.92 10.96 -8.27
N GLU A 26 8.01 10.72 -7.54
CA GLU A 26 9.35 10.59 -8.13
C GLU A 26 9.42 9.45 -9.17
N LEU A 27 8.80 8.31 -8.89
CA LEU A 27 8.73 7.19 -9.81
C LEU A 27 7.97 7.54 -11.09
N ARG A 28 6.85 8.26 -10.99
CA ARG A 28 6.07 8.73 -12.16
C ARG A 28 6.87 9.67 -13.05
N GLU A 29 7.61 10.60 -12.45
CA GLU A 29 8.49 11.53 -13.17
C GLU A 29 9.64 10.78 -13.86
N ALA A 30 10.26 9.83 -13.17
CA ALA A 30 11.32 9.00 -13.73
C ALA A 30 10.82 8.16 -14.92
N LEU A 31 9.66 7.51 -14.81
CA LEU A 31 9.08 6.72 -15.89
C LEU A 31 8.67 7.56 -17.09
N THR A 32 8.15 8.78 -16.85
CA THR A 32 7.85 9.73 -17.92
C THR A 32 9.12 10.11 -18.68
N SER A 33 10.22 10.34 -17.96
CA SER A 33 11.53 10.66 -18.54
C SER A 33 12.11 9.48 -19.34
N VAL A 34 12.03 8.26 -18.79
CA VAL A 34 12.46 7.04 -19.47
C VAL A 34 11.67 6.82 -20.75
N ARG A 35 10.35 7.01 -20.72
CA ARG A 35 9.50 6.90 -21.91
C ARG A 35 9.92 7.90 -22.99
N ALA A 36 10.17 9.16 -22.61
CA ALA A 36 10.63 10.17 -23.55
C ALA A 36 11.95 9.77 -24.22
N LEU A 37 12.92 9.29 -23.42
CA LEU A 37 14.18 8.77 -23.94
C LEU A 37 13.99 7.58 -24.90
N VAL A 38 13.11 6.63 -24.56
CA VAL A 38 12.79 5.49 -25.43
C VAL A 38 12.17 5.97 -26.74
N ALA A 39 11.28 6.96 -26.71
CA ALA A 39 10.69 7.54 -27.91
C ALA A 39 11.72 8.25 -28.79
N ASP A 40 12.65 8.98 -28.19
CA ASP A 40 13.73 9.66 -28.91
C ASP A 40 14.65 8.64 -29.59
N VAL A 41 15.09 7.59 -28.88
CA VAL A 41 15.92 6.51 -29.46
C VAL A 41 15.16 5.73 -30.54
N ALA A 42 13.87 5.47 -30.34
CA ALA A 42 13.04 4.77 -31.31
C ALA A 42 12.83 5.57 -32.60
N ALA A 43 12.88 6.90 -32.55
CA ALA A 43 12.75 7.75 -33.75
C ALA A 43 13.90 7.54 -34.74
N ASP A 44 15.07 7.09 -34.26
CA ASP A 44 16.22 6.75 -35.09
C ASP A 44 16.09 5.36 -35.76
N TRP A 45 15.07 4.57 -35.40
CA TRP A 45 14.82 3.23 -35.95
C TRP A 45 13.62 3.25 -36.90
N PRO A 46 13.85 3.14 -38.23
CA PRO A 46 12.78 3.21 -39.22
C PRO A 46 11.95 1.91 -39.32
N ASP A 47 12.32 0.87 -38.58
CA ASP A 47 11.66 -0.42 -38.60
C ASP A 47 10.66 -0.59 -37.43
N PRO A 48 9.76 -1.58 -37.48
CA PRO A 48 8.72 -1.79 -36.46
C PRO A 48 9.26 -2.00 -35.03
N THR A 49 10.55 -2.29 -34.85
CA THR A 49 11.17 -2.49 -33.55
C THR A 49 11.13 -1.22 -32.71
N GLY A 50 11.34 -0.05 -33.32
CA GLY A 50 11.27 1.23 -32.60
C GLY A 50 9.89 1.47 -31.97
N ALA A 51 8.83 1.31 -32.76
CA ALA A 51 7.45 1.42 -32.28
C ALA A 51 7.13 0.41 -31.16
N ALA A 52 7.59 -0.84 -31.30
CA ALA A 52 7.36 -1.88 -30.29
C ALA A 52 8.03 -1.58 -28.94
N TRP A 53 9.17 -0.88 -28.93
CA TRP A 53 9.82 -0.44 -27.70
C TRP A 53 9.06 0.68 -27.00
N VAL A 54 8.55 1.66 -27.77
CA VAL A 54 7.71 2.73 -27.23
C VAL A 54 6.44 2.15 -26.61
N ASP A 55 5.77 1.23 -27.29
CA ASP A 55 4.56 0.56 -26.78
C ASP A 55 4.85 -0.20 -25.48
N ARG A 56 6.00 -0.90 -25.40
CA ARG A 56 6.40 -1.62 -24.19
C ARG A 56 6.71 -0.67 -23.03
N ALA A 57 7.35 0.47 -23.30
CA ALA A 57 7.59 1.51 -22.29
C ALA A 57 6.26 2.10 -21.78
N ASP A 58 5.29 2.32 -22.68
CA ASP A 58 3.95 2.80 -22.32
C ASP A 58 3.16 1.78 -21.49
N LEU A 59 3.28 0.48 -21.80
CA LEU A 59 2.68 -0.59 -21.00
C LEU A 59 3.28 -0.65 -19.59
N LEU A 60 4.61 -0.61 -19.48
CA LEU A 60 5.30 -0.63 -18.18
C LEU A 60 4.90 0.58 -17.33
N ARG A 61 4.85 1.77 -17.92
CA ARG A 61 4.42 2.99 -17.22
C ARG A 61 3.01 2.85 -16.65
N ARG A 62 2.06 2.39 -17.47
CA ARG A 62 0.65 2.22 -17.04
C ARG A 62 0.51 1.18 -15.93
N ASP A 63 1.32 0.12 -15.97
CA ASP A 63 1.30 -0.93 -14.95
C ASP A 63 1.81 -0.40 -13.60
N LEU A 64 2.91 0.34 -13.63
CA LEU A 64 3.47 0.99 -12.44
C LEU A 64 2.56 2.09 -11.90
N ASP A 65 1.94 2.90 -12.77
CA ASP A 65 0.95 3.90 -12.37
C ASP A 65 -0.20 3.26 -11.58
N ARG A 66 -0.70 2.10 -12.04
CA ARG A 66 -1.74 1.35 -11.35
C ARG A 66 -1.29 0.84 -9.98
N HIS A 67 -0.09 0.27 -9.89
CA HIS A 67 0.45 -0.21 -8.62
C HIS A 67 0.64 0.91 -7.60
N VAL A 68 1.04 2.10 -8.07
CA VAL A 68 1.12 3.30 -7.22
C VAL A 68 -0.26 3.71 -6.70
N ASP A 69 -1.29 3.72 -7.55
CA ASP A 69 -2.65 4.06 -7.13
C ASP A 69 -3.22 3.03 -6.14
N ASP A 70 -3.00 1.73 -6.38
CA ASP A 70 -3.40 0.65 -5.46
C ASP A 70 -2.73 0.78 -4.09
N ALA A 71 -1.43 1.13 -4.06
CA ALA A 71 -0.70 1.37 -2.82
C ALA A 71 -1.22 2.59 -2.06
N ALA A 72 -1.57 3.68 -2.76
CA ALA A 72 -2.15 4.87 -2.17
C ALA A 72 -3.55 4.60 -1.58
N ASP A 73 -4.40 3.85 -2.28
CA ASP A 73 -5.70 3.43 -1.76
C ASP A 73 -5.57 2.51 -0.54
N LEU A 74 -4.62 1.57 -0.55
CA LEU A 74 -4.33 0.72 0.61
C LEU A 74 -3.90 1.56 1.82
N ALA A 75 -3.00 2.53 1.64
CA ALA A 75 -2.57 3.43 2.70
C ALA A 75 -3.75 4.23 3.27
N ALA A 76 -4.60 4.80 2.41
CA ALA A 76 -5.79 5.55 2.83
C ALA A 76 -6.81 4.67 3.58
N ARG A 77 -6.94 3.39 3.23
CA ARG A 77 -7.77 2.43 3.96
C ARG A 77 -7.17 2.10 5.33
N ALA A 78 -5.86 1.92 5.41
CA ALA A 78 -5.15 1.64 6.66
C ALA A 78 -5.27 2.80 7.65
N THR A 79 -5.07 4.05 7.21
CA THR A 79 -5.24 5.24 8.06
C THR A 79 -6.66 5.37 8.59
N ARG A 80 -7.68 5.13 7.74
CA ARG A 80 -9.09 5.14 8.18
C ARG A 80 -9.39 4.05 9.21
N ALA A 81 -8.86 2.84 9.01
CA ALA A 81 -9.05 1.75 9.95
C ALA A 81 -8.36 2.01 11.29
N ALA A 82 -7.22 2.71 11.30
CA ALA A 82 -6.53 3.11 12.53
C ALA A 82 -7.29 4.19 13.31
N ALA A 83 -7.95 5.13 12.61
CA ALA A 83 -8.73 6.20 13.22
C ALA A 83 -10.07 5.72 13.84
N ASP A 84 -10.56 4.53 13.47
CA ASP A 84 -11.73 3.92 14.08
C ASP A 84 -11.37 2.65 14.86
N PRO A 85 -11.13 2.74 16.19
CA PRO A 85 -10.82 1.58 17.02
C PRO A 85 -11.98 0.56 17.13
N ALA A 86 -13.18 0.85 16.60
CA ALA A 86 -14.27 -0.13 16.46
C ALA A 86 -14.19 -0.96 15.16
N SER A 87 -13.36 -0.55 14.19
CA SER A 87 -13.26 -1.12 12.82
C SER A 87 -12.17 -2.17 12.62
N GLY A 88 -11.69 -2.81 13.69
CA GLY A 88 -10.69 -3.89 13.58
C GLY A 88 -11.15 -5.02 12.65
N PRO A 89 -10.21 -5.72 11.98
CA PRO A 89 -10.54 -6.73 10.97
C PRO A 89 -11.46 -7.81 11.56
N LEU A 90 -12.66 -7.92 11.00
CA LEU A 90 -13.58 -9.02 11.28
C LEU A 90 -12.99 -10.28 10.63
N LEU A 91 -12.31 -11.10 11.43
CA LEU A 91 -11.97 -12.45 11.04
C LEU A 91 -13.28 -13.22 10.88
N ALA A 92 -13.74 -13.40 9.64
CA ALA A 92 -14.94 -14.16 9.36
C ALA A 92 -14.72 -15.63 9.78
N GLY A 93 -15.43 -16.07 10.82
CA GLY A 93 -15.43 -17.48 11.22
C GLY A 93 -15.65 -17.80 12.70
N THR A 94 -15.65 -16.80 13.60
CA THR A 94 -16.01 -17.04 15.01
C THR A 94 -17.00 -15.99 15.47
N ASP A 95 -18.05 -16.42 16.19
CA ASP A 95 -18.97 -15.56 16.95
C ASP A 95 -18.22 -14.88 18.13
N ALA A 96 -17.18 -14.11 17.81
CA ALA A 96 -16.36 -13.42 18.78
C ALA A 96 -17.10 -12.17 19.26
N ARG A 97 -17.91 -12.33 20.32
CA ARG A 97 -18.50 -11.20 21.03
C ARG A 97 -17.38 -10.40 21.70
N ARG A 98 -17.36 -9.09 21.45
CA ARG A 98 -16.38 -8.15 22.05
C ARG A 98 -16.42 -8.24 23.57
N VAL A 99 -15.26 -8.45 24.18
CA VAL A 99 -15.10 -8.42 25.64
C VAL A 99 -14.73 -7.00 26.03
N GLU A 100 -15.55 -6.37 26.87
CA GLU A 100 -15.25 -5.04 27.41
C GLU A 100 -13.97 -5.07 28.27
N PRO A 101 -13.16 -3.99 28.30
CA PRO A 101 -11.84 -3.98 28.93
C PRO A 101 -11.83 -4.27 30.45
N GLY A 102 -12.99 -4.31 31.10
CA GLY A 102 -13.12 -4.61 32.54
C GLY A 102 -13.42 -6.06 32.89
N THR A 103 -13.75 -6.92 31.90
CA THR A 103 -14.20 -8.30 32.18
C THR A 103 -13.37 -9.31 31.39
N GLY A 104 -12.09 -9.42 31.72
CA GLY A 104 -11.16 -10.34 31.04
C GLY A 104 -11.73 -11.76 30.92
N MET A 105 -11.67 -12.32 29.71
CA MET A 105 -12.07 -13.69 29.41
C MET A 105 -11.06 -14.66 30.03
N ARG A 106 -11.48 -15.41 31.06
CA ARG A 106 -10.64 -16.44 31.68
C ARG A 106 -10.45 -17.59 30.70
N ILE A 107 -9.24 -17.73 30.16
CA ILE A 107 -8.83 -18.94 29.43
C ILE A 107 -8.77 -20.07 30.45
N ALA A 108 -9.52 -21.14 30.23
CA ALA A 108 -9.50 -22.31 31.11
C ALA A 108 -8.09 -22.92 31.08
N THR A 109 -7.42 -22.93 32.24
CA THR A 109 -6.15 -23.64 32.42
C THR A 109 -6.40 -25.14 32.45
N LEU A 110 -5.65 -25.90 31.64
CA LEU A 110 -5.67 -27.37 31.69
C LEU A 110 -5.19 -27.87 33.06
N PRO A 111 -5.79 -28.94 33.62
CA PRO A 111 -5.34 -29.50 34.88
C PRO A 111 -3.97 -30.15 34.72
N GLU A 112 -3.05 -29.77 35.60
CA GLU A 112 -1.74 -30.40 35.72
C GLU A 112 -1.90 -31.87 36.16
N ARG A 113 -1.18 -32.77 35.50
CA ARG A 113 -1.04 -34.18 35.93
C ARG A 113 0.22 -34.34 36.77
#